data_AF-A0A7J6TCH5-F1
#
_entry.id   AF-A0A7J6TCH5-F1
#
_cell.length_a   1.000
_cell.length_b   1.000
_cell.length_c   1.000
_cell.angle_alpha   90.00
_cell.angle_beta   90.00
_cell.angle_gamma   90.00
#
_symmetry.space_group_name_H-M   'P 1'
#
loop_
_entity.id
_entity.type
_entity.pdbx_description
1 polymer ?
#
loop_
_entity_poly.entity_id
_entity_poly.type
_entity_poly.pdbx_seq_one_letter_code
_entity_poly.pdbx_strand_id
1 'polypeptide(L)'
;MSSCGKPGADPPLVWSKTEISVYILYLAAALLYAVDSVRRLGDELLDEGRLKPLYAGSLPFTDRRADWSDPQWNSFRLNLPILLVFACAHTVLSRFIRYYTGPRGYLTFQLIVGVGYVLYLHRAYAVFLLGAVLANKITVESMLRRGKDSVQFRWVPGTMWAINMGFLVAVRCYDGFRFAAIASWLSFLDHWGQSQRWQIVYNMVMLRMISYVMDYYWAIRDRPPSTPRGASELKDLESDEEDSGKGYKPASPQGGDYKMRVRTNLPTRFYHSTALYMAYILYAPLYVAGPILTFNAFVTYVYQPQTTFSVRKISIYAIRWVLCLFLMSLYQQYCWANIIAKGSDSAQNLAGMSGPNLVFVSLFVSLTAATAVQDLPPFSHYFSYG
;
A
#
# COMPACT_ATOMS: atom_id res chain seq x y z
N MET A 1 18.87 2.11 56.42
CA MET A 1 18.09 2.33 55.17
C MET A 1 18.68 1.45 54.09
N SER A 2 17.95 0.39 53.77
CA SER A 2 18.34 -0.70 52.87
C SER A 2 18.44 -0.24 51.42
N SER A 3 19.44 -0.74 50.70
CA SER A 3 19.60 -0.54 49.27
C SER A 3 18.47 -1.23 48.50
N CYS A 4 17.67 -0.44 47.79
CA CYS A 4 16.70 -0.95 46.83
C CYS A 4 17.46 -1.48 45.60
N GLY A 5 17.53 -2.79 45.46
CA GLY A 5 18.12 -3.46 44.31
C GLY A 5 17.31 -3.18 43.05
N LYS A 6 18.00 -2.93 41.92
CA LYS A 6 17.38 -2.83 40.60
C LYS A 6 16.69 -4.16 40.28
N PRO A 7 15.43 -4.17 39.78
CA PRO A 7 14.82 -5.39 39.28
C PRO A 7 15.67 -5.95 38.14
N GLY A 8 16.11 -7.20 38.28
CA GLY A 8 16.82 -7.91 37.23
C GLY A 8 15.97 -7.97 35.97
N ALA A 9 16.54 -7.59 34.83
CA ALA A 9 15.89 -7.83 33.55
C ALA A 9 15.78 -9.34 33.37
N ASP A 10 14.56 -9.83 33.14
CA ASP A 10 14.35 -11.24 32.79
C ASP A 10 15.26 -11.61 31.60
N PRO A 11 15.92 -12.78 31.62
CA PRO A 11 16.73 -13.21 30.49
C PRO A 11 15.83 -13.25 29.24
N PRO A 12 16.33 -12.79 28.08
CA PRO A 12 15.54 -12.86 26.85
C PRO A 12 15.12 -14.32 26.61
N LEU A 13 13.87 -14.55 26.20
CA LEU A 13 13.40 -15.86 25.74
C LEU A 13 14.25 -16.29 24.53
N VAL A 14 15.33 -17.02 24.76
CA VAL A 14 16.18 -17.59 23.73
C VAL A 14 15.71 -19.02 23.47
N TRP A 15 14.84 -19.17 22.48
CA TRP A 15 14.42 -20.49 21.99
C TRP A 15 15.65 -21.26 21.50
N SER A 16 15.78 -22.52 21.89
CA SER A 16 16.90 -23.34 21.43
C SER A 16 16.75 -23.67 19.94
N LYS A 17 17.87 -23.86 19.21
CA LYS A 17 17.81 -24.20 17.77
C LYS A 17 17.00 -25.48 17.51
N THR A 18 17.06 -26.44 18.43
CA THR A 18 16.31 -27.70 18.38
C THR A 18 14.82 -27.45 18.54
N GLU A 19 14.43 -26.66 19.53
CA GLU A 19 13.05 -26.28 19.79
C GLU A 19 12.44 -25.50 18.60
N ILE A 20 13.17 -24.51 18.04
CA ILE A 20 12.76 -23.81 16.81
C ILE A 20 12.57 -24.81 15.66
N SER A 21 13.47 -25.77 15.51
CA SER A 21 13.37 -26.78 14.44
C SER A 21 12.15 -27.67 14.61
N VAL A 22 11.83 -28.07 15.85
CA VAL A 22 10.61 -28.84 16.17
C VAL A 22 9.36 -28.02 15.84
N TYR A 23 9.31 -26.73 16.20
CA TYR A 23 8.17 -25.87 15.85
C TYR A 23 8.01 -25.67 14.34
N ILE A 24 9.11 -25.50 13.62
CA ILE A 24 9.08 -25.39 12.15
C ILE A 24 8.55 -26.68 11.53
N LEU A 25 9.03 -27.84 11.98
CA LEU A 25 8.58 -29.15 11.48
C LEU A 25 7.10 -29.40 11.82
N TYR A 26 6.68 -29.08 13.04
CA TYR A 26 5.29 -29.17 13.45
C TYR A 26 4.38 -28.27 12.60
N LEU A 27 4.77 -27.00 12.41
CA LEU A 27 4.03 -26.06 11.57
C LEU A 27 3.96 -26.52 10.11
N ALA A 28 5.07 -27.02 9.57
CA ALA A 28 5.11 -27.57 8.22
C ALA A 28 4.19 -28.78 8.07
N ALA A 29 4.22 -29.72 9.02
CA ALA A 29 3.33 -30.88 9.03
C ALA A 29 1.85 -30.46 9.15
N ALA A 30 1.53 -29.51 10.03
CA ALA A 30 0.19 -28.98 10.20
C ALA A 30 -0.33 -28.28 8.93
N LEU A 31 0.52 -27.50 8.25
CA LEU A 31 0.17 -26.86 6.98
C LEU A 31 -0.06 -27.88 5.86
N LEU A 32 0.81 -28.89 5.74
CA LEU A 32 0.63 -29.96 4.76
C LEU A 32 -0.65 -30.75 5.00
N TYR A 33 -0.94 -31.08 6.27
CA TYR A 33 -2.19 -31.73 6.65
C TYR A 33 -3.41 -30.87 6.31
N ALA A 34 -3.38 -29.57 6.61
CA ALA A 34 -4.48 -28.67 6.30
C ALA A 34 -4.73 -28.55 4.79
N VAL A 35 -3.66 -28.40 3.99
CA VAL A 35 -3.75 -28.35 2.52
C VAL A 35 -4.33 -29.65 1.96
N ASP A 36 -3.84 -30.81 2.42
CA ASP A 36 -4.31 -32.11 1.96
C ASP A 36 -5.76 -32.41 2.39
N SER A 37 -6.14 -31.97 3.60
CA SER A 37 -7.52 -32.06 4.10
C SER A 37 -8.50 -31.22 3.26
N VAL A 38 -8.16 -29.96 2.96
CA VAL A 38 -8.99 -29.10 2.10
C VAL A 38 -9.02 -29.59 0.67
N ARG A 39 -7.91 -30.15 0.15
CA ARG A 39 -7.87 -30.77 -1.17
C ARG A 39 -8.83 -31.96 -1.26
N ARG A 40 -8.77 -32.90 -0.29
CA ARG A 40 -9.69 -34.06 -0.24
C ARG A 40 -11.15 -33.62 -0.21
N LEU A 41 -11.49 -32.68 0.67
CA LEU A 41 -12.82 -32.12 0.74
C LEU A 41 -13.26 -31.47 -0.58
N GLY A 42 -12.34 -30.75 -1.24
CA GLY A 42 -12.56 -30.21 -2.56
C GLY A 42 -12.94 -31.31 -3.55
N ASP A 43 -12.09 -32.33 -3.67
CA ASP A 43 -12.29 -33.48 -4.58
C ASP A 43 -13.65 -34.16 -4.31
N GLU A 44 -14.03 -34.39 -3.05
CA GLU A 44 -15.34 -34.94 -2.65
C GLU A 44 -16.51 -34.06 -3.12
N LEU A 45 -16.47 -32.76 -2.86
CA LEU A 45 -17.52 -31.81 -3.26
C LEU A 45 -17.61 -31.66 -4.79
N LEU A 46 -16.51 -31.87 -5.51
CA LEU A 46 -16.51 -31.90 -6.96
C LEU A 46 -17.21 -33.16 -7.49
N ASP A 47 -16.93 -34.32 -6.92
CA ASP A 47 -17.56 -35.59 -7.28
C ASP A 47 -19.08 -35.56 -7.00
N GLU A 48 -19.51 -34.87 -5.93
CA GLU A 48 -20.92 -34.57 -5.65
C GLU A 48 -21.54 -33.54 -6.63
N GLY A 49 -20.75 -32.91 -7.49
CA GLY A 49 -21.20 -31.94 -8.48
C GLY A 49 -21.55 -30.55 -7.92
N ARG A 50 -21.16 -30.26 -6.67
CA ARG A 50 -21.48 -29.03 -5.92
C ARG A 50 -20.53 -27.87 -6.19
N LEU A 51 -19.39 -28.13 -6.84
CA LEU A 51 -18.39 -27.11 -7.17
C LEU A 51 -18.49 -26.68 -8.63
N LYS A 52 -19.31 -25.65 -8.90
CA LYS A 52 -19.42 -25.03 -10.22
C LYS A 52 -19.53 -23.49 -10.11
N PRO A 53 -18.89 -22.73 -11.00
CA PRO A 53 -18.04 -23.16 -12.11
C PRO A 53 -16.56 -23.35 -11.71
N LEU A 54 -15.94 -24.46 -12.15
CA LEU A 54 -14.49 -24.63 -12.20
C LEU A 54 -14.00 -24.42 -13.64
N TYR A 55 -12.83 -23.80 -13.82
CA TYR A 55 -12.32 -23.49 -15.16
C TYR A 55 -11.05 -24.28 -15.48
N ALA A 56 -10.62 -24.23 -16.74
CA ALA A 56 -9.36 -24.82 -17.15
C ALA A 56 -8.19 -24.29 -16.29
N GLY A 57 -7.29 -25.20 -15.91
CA GLY A 57 -6.08 -24.88 -15.18
C GLY A 57 -5.13 -23.99 -15.98
N SER A 58 -4.27 -23.21 -15.29
CA SER A 58 -3.24 -22.39 -15.93
C SER A 58 -1.92 -23.13 -16.17
N LEU A 59 -1.70 -24.28 -15.51
CA LEU A 59 -0.44 -25.01 -15.61
C LEU A 59 -0.49 -26.00 -16.78
N PRO A 60 0.43 -25.89 -17.77
CA PRO A 60 0.38 -26.70 -19.00
C PRO A 60 0.71 -28.18 -18.79
N PHE A 61 1.15 -28.57 -17.59
CA PHE A 61 1.53 -29.94 -17.24
C PHE A 61 0.48 -30.64 -16.34
N THR A 62 -0.67 -30.01 -16.09
CA THR A 62 -1.78 -30.63 -15.36
C THR A 62 -3.11 -30.39 -16.08
N ASP A 63 -3.91 -31.44 -16.23
CA ASP A 63 -5.29 -31.32 -16.74
C ASP A 63 -6.30 -30.92 -15.64
N ARG A 64 -5.80 -30.56 -14.44
CA ARG A 64 -6.64 -30.20 -13.30
C ARG A 64 -7.33 -28.87 -13.54
N ARG A 65 -8.61 -28.81 -13.17
CA ARG A 65 -9.37 -27.56 -13.14
C ARG A 65 -8.89 -26.66 -12.00
N ALA A 66 -9.08 -25.36 -12.17
CA ALA A 66 -8.73 -24.34 -11.20
C ALA A 66 -9.95 -23.52 -10.79
N ASP A 67 -9.95 -23.10 -9.52
CA ASP A 67 -10.96 -22.23 -8.95
C ASP A 67 -10.64 -20.75 -9.25
N TRP A 68 -11.13 -20.20 -10.36
CA TRP A 68 -10.91 -18.78 -10.67
C TRP A 68 -12.00 -17.86 -10.10
N SER A 69 -12.70 -18.29 -9.05
CA SER A 69 -13.82 -17.54 -8.48
C SER A 69 -13.40 -16.26 -7.76
N ASP A 70 -12.12 -16.14 -7.36
CA ASP A 70 -11.59 -14.91 -6.78
C ASP A 70 -11.45 -13.80 -7.84
N PRO A 71 -12.22 -12.70 -7.75
CA PRO A 71 -12.17 -11.64 -8.76
C PRO A 71 -10.86 -10.86 -8.77
N GLN A 72 -10.18 -10.74 -7.63
CA GLN A 72 -8.93 -9.98 -7.50
C GLN A 72 -7.78 -10.73 -8.17
N TRP A 73 -7.61 -12.02 -7.85
CA TRP A 73 -6.60 -12.88 -8.45
C TRP A 73 -6.87 -13.10 -9.95
N ASN A 74 -8.14 -13.34 -10.31
CA ASN A 74 -8.53 -13.50 -11.71
C ASN A 74 -8.26 -12.24 -12.53
N SER A 75 -8.56 -11.06 -12.00
CA SER A 75 -8.23 -9.79 -12.69
C SER A 75 -6.71 -9.59 -12.79
N PHE A 76 -5.97 -9.84 -11.71
CA PHE A 76 -4.51 -9.70 -11.69
C PHE A 76 -3.83 -10.60 -12.73
N ARG A 77 -4.17 -11.89 -12.81
CA ARG A 77 -3.53 -12.82 -13.75
C ARG A 77 -3.79 -12.43 -15.21
N LEU A 78 -5.02 -12.02 -15.53
CA LEU A 78 -5.43 -11.71 -16.90
C LEU A 78 -4.69 -10.46 -17.39
N ASN A 79 -4.43 -9.54 -16.47
CA ASN A 79 -3.66 -8.34 -16.72
C ASN A 79 -2.15 -8.50 -16.47
N LEU A 80 -1.67 -9.67 -16.05
CA LEU A 80 -0.26 -9.87 -15.71
C LEU A 80 0.70 -9.52 -16.86
N PRO A 81 0.45 -9.92 -18.13
CA PRO A 81 1.34 -9.55 -19.24
C PRO A 81 1.43 -8.04 -19.45
N ILE A 82 0.30 -7.33 -19.42
CA ILE A 82 0.30 -5.87 -19.62
C ILE A 82 0.94 -5.14 -18.42
N LEU A 83 0.74 -5.64 -17.20
CA LEU A 83 1.39 -5.13 -15.99
C LEU A 83 2.91 -5.32 -16.05
N LEU A 84 3.39 -6.46 -16.56
CA LEU A 84 4.82 -6.72 -16.74
C LEU A 84 5.43 -5.79 -17.79
N VAL A 85 4.77 -5.59 -18.93
CA VAL A 85 5.21 -4.64 -19.95
C VAL A 85 5.30 -3.23 -19.37
N PHE A 86 4.27 -2.79 -18.65
CA PHE A 86 4.26 -1.48 -18.01
C PHE A 86 5.38 -1.34 -16.96
N ALA A 87 5.59 -2.36 -16.10
CA ALA A 87 6.65 -2.34 -15.09
C ALA A 87 8.05 -2.30 -15.73
N CYS A 88 8.30 -3.09 -16.77
CA CYS A 88 9.57 -3.07 -17.52
C CYS A 88 9.78 -1.72 -18.22
N ALA A 89 8.76 -1.21 -18.93
CA ALA A 89 8.83 0.08 -19.61
C ALA A 89 9.07 1.23 -18.61
N HIS A 90 8.33 1.27 -17.49
CA HIS A 90 8.51 2.28 -16.45
C HIS A 90 9.91 2.25 -15.85
N THR A 91 10.44 1.06 -15.53
CA THR A 91 11.77 0.91 -14.93
C THR A 91 12.90 1.29 -15.90
N VAL A 92 12.81 0.89 -17.17
CA VAL A 92 13.80 1.27 -18.20
C VAL A 92 13.75 2.77 -18.46
N LEU A 93 12.56 3.31 -18.72
CA LEU A 93 12.39 4.72 -19.06
C LEU A 93 12.76 5.65 -17.89
N SER A 94 12.37 5.29 -16.66
CA SER A 94 12.73 6.08 -15.48
C SER A 94 14.24 6.11 -15.22
N ARG A 95 14.96 5.02 -15.49
CA ARG A 95 16.43 4.97 -15.42
C ARG A 95 17.07 5.82 -16.51
N PHE A 96 16.58 5.69 -17.74
CA PHE A 96 17.05 6.48 -18.87
C PHE A 96 16.88 7.98 -18.60
N ILE A 97 15.66 8.42 -18.25
CA ILE A 97 15.37 9.82 -17.94
C ILE A 97 16.27 10.30 -16.80
N ARG A 98 16.39 9.53 -15.70
CA ARG A 98 17.26 9.90 -14.59
C ARG A 98 18.72 10.09 -15.01
N TYR A 99 19.23 9.22 -15.88
CA TYR A 99 20.61 9.31 -16.37
C TYR A 99 20.87 10.62 -17.14
N TYR A 100 19.95 11.02 -18.03
CA TYR A 100 20.12 12.21 -18.87
C TYR A 100 19.67 13.52 -18.23
N THR A 101 18.67 13.50 -17.36
CA THR A 101 18.00 14.71 -16.82
C THR A 101 18.19 14.87 -15.31
N GLY A 102 18.86 13.93 -14.66
CA GLY A 102 19.09 13.92 -13.22
C GLY A 102 17.80 13.76 -12.38
N PRO A 103 17.86 14.16 -11.11
CA PRO A 103 16.74 14.00 -10.17
C PRO A 103 15.48 14.78 -10.55
N ARG A 104 15.62 16.00 -11.11
CA ARG A 104 14.49 16.87 -11.46
C ARG A 104 13.67 16.30 -12.62
N GLY A 105 14.32 15.76 -13.66
CA GLY A 105 13.59 15.10 -14.73
C GLY A 105 13.03 13.73 -14.34
N TYR A 106 13.72 12.97 -13.48
CA TYR A 106 13.13 11.77 -12.86
C TYR A 106 11.85 12.11 -12.07
N LEU A 107 11.88 13.18 -11.26
CA LEU A 107 10.71 13.65 -10.51
C LEU A 107 9.56 14.01 -11.46
N THR A 108 9.86 14.78 -12.51
CA THR A 108 8.87 15.19 -13.52
C THR A 108 8.25 13.97 -14.20
N PHE A 109 9.06 12.97 -14.55
CA PHE A 109 8.58 11.70 -15.09
C PHE A 109 7.64 10.97 -14.11
N GLN A 110 8.02 10.83 -12.84
CA GLN A 110 7.17 10.17 -11.85
C GLN A 110 5.85 10.92 -11.64
N LEU A 111 5.87 12.25 -11.69
CA LEU A 111 4.67 13.07 -11.58
C LEU A 111 3.75 12.87 -12.79
N ILE A 112 4.27 12.93 -14.01
CA ILE A 112 3.49 12.72 -15.25
C ILE A 112 2.87 11.32 -15.25
N VAL A 113 3.67 10.29 -14.96
CA VAL A 113 3.16 8.92 -14.90
C VAL A 113 2.15 8.76 -13.78
N GLY A 114 2.40 9.30 -12.59
CA GLY A 114 1.49 9.19 -11.44
C GLY A 114 0.14 9.86 -11.69
N VAL A 115 0.15 11.09 -12.20
CA VAL A 115 -1.08 11.82 -12.57
C VAL A 115 -1.82 11.09 -13.69
N GLY A 116 -1.11 10.68 -14.76
CA GLY A 116 -1.71 9.91 -15.85
C GLY A 116 -2.33 8.60 -15.36
N TYR A 117 -1.67 7.89 -14.44
CA TYR A 117 -2.15 6.63 -13.86
C TYR A 117 -3.43 6.85 -13.03
N VAL A 118 -3.47 7.90 -12.21
CA VAL A 118 -4.64 8.27 -11.38
C VAL A 118 -5.82 8.68 -12.26
N LEU A 119 -5.59 9.49 -13.29
CA LEU A 119 -6.62 9.89 -14.25
C LEU A 119 -7.15 8.68 -15.04
N TYR A 120 -6.28 7.75 -15.42
CA TYR A 120 -6.68 6.51 -16.09
C TYR A 120 -7.56 5.64 -15.19
N LEU A 121 -7.15 5.41 -13.94
CA LEU A 121 -7.87 4.52 -13.03
C LEU A 121 -9.21 5.09 -12.55
N HIS A 122 -9.22 6.37 -12.19
CA HIS A 122 -10.36 7.00 -11.51
C HIS A 122 -11.19 7.92 -12.40
N ARG A 123 -10.69 8.29 -13.60
CA ARG A 123 -11.39 9.13 -14.56
C ARG A 123 -11.86 10.44 -13.91
N ALA A 124 -13.12 10.84 -14.09
CA ALA A 124 -13.68 12.04 -13.48
C ALA A 124 -13.53 12.03 -11.96
N TYR A 125 -13.71 10.89 -11.30
CA TYR A 125 -13.61 10.76 -9.84
C TYR A 125 -12.21 11.03 -9.28
N ALA A 126 -11.16 11.11 -10.13
CA ALA A 126 -9.84 11.55 -9.72
C ALA A 126 -9.88 12.94 -9.03
N VAL A 127 -10.85 13.80 -9.36
CA VAL A 127 -11.00 15.12 -8.74
C VAL A 127 -11.22 15.05 -7.23
N PHE A 128 -11.98 14.06 -6.74
CA PHE A 128 -12.23 13.91 -5.30
C PHE A 128 -10.95 13.53 -4.56
N LEU A 129 -10.19 12.60 -5.14
CA LEU A 129 -8.92 12.16 -4.61
C LEU A 129 -7.90 13.31 -4.61
N LEU A 130 -7.69 13.95 -5.76
CA LEU A 130 -6.72 15.04 -5.91
C LEU A 130 -7.12 16.24 -5.06
N GLY A 131 -8.42 16.53 -4.96
CA GLY A 131 -8.97 17.55 -4.07
C GLY A 131 -8.66 17.26 -2.60
N ALA A 132 -8.89 16.03 -2.13
CA ALA A 132 -8.54 15.62 -0.77
C ALA A 132 -7.03 15.74 -0.51
N VAL A 133 -6.20 15.32 -1.46
CA VAL A 133 -4.73 15.41 -1.39
C VAL A 133 -4.25 16.87 -1.29
N LEU A 134 -4.76 17.76 -2.14
CA LEU A 134 -4.40 19.17 -2.11
C LEU A 134 -4.92 19.87 -0.85
N ALA A 135 -6.16 19.60 -0.44
CA ALA A 135 -6.72 20.14 0.80
C ALA A 135 -5.89 19.73 2.02
N ASN A 136 -5.40 18.49 2.06
CA ASN A 136 -4.55 17.99 3.12
C ASN A 136 -3.24 18.78 3.21
N LYS A 137 -2.55 18.97 2.07
CA LYS A 137 -1.31 19.75 1.99
C LYS A 137 -1.52 21.19 2.44
N ILE A 138 -2.56 21.86 1.92
CA ILE A 138 -2.88 23.25 2.26
C ILE A 138 -3.15 23.38 3.76
N THR A 139 -3.91 22.45 4.35
CA THR A 139 -4.25 22.45 5.77
C THR A 139 -2.99 22.33 6.64
N VAL A 140 -2.14 21.33 6.39
CA VAL A 140 -0.95 21.13 7.23
C VAL A 140 0.05 22.28 7.07
N GLU A 141 0.24 22.80 5.86
CA GLU A 141 1.10 23.97 5.65
C GLU A 141 0.56 25.20 6.39
N SER A 142 -0.74 25.45 6.33
CA SER A 142 -1.39 26.55 7.05
C SER A 142 -1.15 26.48 8.56
N MET A 143 -1.30 25.28 9.14
CA MET A 143 -1.08 25.08 10.58
C MET A 143 0.40 25.23 10.98
N LEU A 144 1.32 24.76 10.12
CA LEU A 144 2.75 24.81 10.39
C LEU A 144 3.40 26.17 10.10
N ARG A 145 2.75 27.04 9.30
CA ARG A 145 3.21 28.41 9.01
C ARG A 145 3.44 29.25 10.26
N ARG A 146 2.71 29.03 11.37
CA ARG A 146 2.90 29.81 12.60
C ARG A 146 4.13 29.41 13.42
N GLY A 147 4.80 28.31 13.06
CA GLY A 147 6.03 27.87 13.71
C GLY A 147 5.79 27.06 14.98
N LYS A 148 6.88 26.49 15.50
CA LYS A 148 6.85 25.50 16.59
C LYS A 148 6.35 26.03 17.93
N ASP A 149 6.46 27.34 18.17
CA ASP A 149 6.04 27.98 19.42
C ASP A 149 4.53 28.27 19.46
N SER A 150 3.83 28.08 18.35
CA SER A 150 2.38 28.32 18.28
C SER A 150 1.58 27.20 18.96
N VAL A 151 0.45 27.54 19.59
CA VAL A 151 -0.48 26.54 20.16
C VAL A 151 -0.96 25.57 19.07
N GLN A 152 -1.22 26.08 17.86
CA GLN A 152 -1.68 25.28 16.73
C GLN A 152 -0.70 24.16 16.35
N PHE A 153 0.61 24.43 16.42
CA PHE A 153 1.65 23.44 16.11
C PHE A 153 1.49 22.16 16.94
N ARG A 154 1.22 22.29 18.24
CA ARG A 154 1.10 21.15 19.18
C ARG A 154 -0.04 20.20 18.80
N TRP A 155 -1.08 20.71 18.16
CA TRP A 155 -2.27 19.94 17.78
C TRP A 155 -2.20 19.37 16.37
N VAL A 156 -1.20 19.73 15.55
CA VAL A 156 -1.09 19.31 14.15
C VAL A 156 -1.26 17.80 13.95
N PRO A 157 -0.53 16.91 14.67
CA PRO A 157 -0.69 15.47 14.47
C PRO A 157 -2.12 14.99 14.74
N GLY A 158 -2.71 15.42 15.86
CA GLY A 158 -4.07 15.01 16.26
C GLY A 158 -5.13 15.53 15.30
N THR A 159 -5.08 16.82 14.93
CA THR A 159 -6.02 17.43 13.99
C THR A 159 -5.93 16.78 12.62
N MET A 160 -4.72 16.53 12.10
CA MET A 160 -4.57 15.91 10.78
C MET A 160 -5.02 14.45 10.76
N TRP A 161 -4.80 13.68 11.82
CA TRP A 161 -5.39 12.34 11.95
C TRP A 161 -6.92 12.39 11.99
N ALA A 162 -7.49 13.29 12.80
CA ALA A 162 -8.93 13.44 12.92
C ALA A 162 -9.59 13.82 11.58
N ILE A 163 -9.01 14.77 10.85
CA ILE A 163 -9.51 15.17 9.51
C ILE A 163 -9.44 14.00 8.54
N ASN A 164 -8.29 13.32 8.45
CA ASN A 164 -8.13 12.21 7.51
C ASN A 164 -9.04 11.01 7.85
N MET A 165 -9.21 10.68 9.14
CA MET A 165 -10.13 9.63 9.58
C MET A 165 -11.59 10.02 9.38
N GLY A 166 -11.96 11.27 9.68
CA GLY A 166 -13.31 11.76 9.41
C GLY A 166 -13.66 11.69 7.93
N PHE A 167 -12.73 12.10 7.05
CA PHE A 167 -12.92 11.96 5.61
C PHE A 167 -12.98 10.49 5.15
N LEU A 168 -12.14 9.61 5.72
CA LEU A 168 -12.19 8.17 5.46
C LEU A 168 -13.57 7.59 5.80
N VAL A 169 -14.10 7.92 6.99
CA VAL A 169 -15.43 7.49 7.43
C VAL A 169 -16.51 8.04 6.50
N ALA A 170 -16.46 9.34 6.16
CA ALA A 170 -17.42 9.94 5.22
C ALA A 170 -17.41 9.20 3.87
N VAL A 171 -16.23 8.98 3.29
CA VAL A 171 -16.09 8.24 2.03
C VAL A 171 -16.66 6.83 2.12
N ARG A 172 -16.54 6.15 3.27
CA ARG A 172 -17.13 4.83 3.49
C ARG A 172 -18.64 4.87 3.67
N CYS A 173 -19.17 5.81 4.45
CA CYS A 173 -20.60 5.95 4.71
C CYS A 173 -21.40 6.30 3.45
N TYR A 174 -20.81 7.09 2.54
CA TYR A 174 -21.46 7.50 1.29
C TYR A 174 -21.11 6.60 0.09
N ASP A 175 -20.34 5.53 0.31
CA ASP A 175 -19.83 4.65 -0.75
C ASP A 175 -19.01 5.39 -1.84
N GLY A 176 -18.35 6.48 -1.45
CA GLY A 176 -17.74 7.46 -2.33
C GLY A 176 -18.60 8.74 -2.46
N PHE A 177 -18.19 9.64 -3.34
CA PHE A 177 -18.93 10.86 -3.65
C PHE A 177 -19.38 10.83 -5.10
N ARG A 178 -20.58 11.37 -5.35
CA ARG A 178 -21.18 11.46 -6.69
C ARG A 178 -21.23 12.91 -7.13
N PHE A 179 -21.03 13.14 -8.41
CA PHE A 179 -21.08 14.48 -8.99
C PHE A 179 -22.48 15.08 -8.93
N ALA A 180 -23.52 14.26 -9.15
CA ALA A 180 -24.91 14.68 -9.05
C ALA A 180 -25.28 15.24 -7.66
N ALA A 181 -24.61 14.79 -6.59
CA ALA A 181 -24.84 15.27 -5.23
C ALA A 181 -24.23 16.67 -4.98
N ILE A 182 -23.23 17.08 -5.77
CA ILE A 182 -22.65 18.42 -5.71
C ILE A 182 -23.51 19.39 -6.52
N ALA A 183 -23.80 19.02 -7.77
CA ALA A 183 -24.66 19.80 -8.64
C ALA A 183 -25.27 18.91 -9.72
N SER A 184 -26.56 19.11 -9.99
CA SER A 184 -27.31 18.30 -10.96
C SER A 184 -26.68 18.33 -12.38
N TRP A 185 -26.11 19.47 -12.79
CA TRP A 185 -25.45 19.62 -14.09
C TRP A 185 -24.14 18.84 -14.22
N LEU A 186 -23.52 18.39 -13.12
CA LEU A 186 -22.33 17.54 -13.15
C LEU A 186 -22.66 16.04 -13.23
N SER A 187 -23.95 15.66 -13.18
CA SER A 187 -24.39 14.26 -13.21
C SER A 187 -23.92 13.48 -14.44
N PHE A 188 -23.63 14.15 -15.56
CA PHE A 188 -23.06 13.49 -16.74
C PHE A 188 -21.68 12.85 -16.45
N LEU A 189 -20.90 13.38 -15.51
CA LEU A 189 -19.59 12.82 -15.12
C LEU A 189 -19.73 11.51 -14.35
N ASP A 190 -20.86 11.28 -13.68
CA ASP A 190 -21.11 10.00 -13.00
C ASP A 190 -21.22 8.84 -14.01
N HIS A 191 -21.56 9.11 -15.27
CA HIS A 191 -21.68 8.10 -16.33
C HIS A 191 -20.32 7.65 -16.88
N TRP A 192 -19.23 8.37 -16.58
CA TRP A 192 -17.90 8.02 -17.08
C TRP A 192 -17.31 6.78 -16.40
N GLY A 193 -17.92 6.35 -15.28
CA GLY A 193 -17.48 5.20 -14.50
C GLY A 193 -16.07 5.37 -13.92
N GLN A 194 -15.56 4.30 -13.32
CA GLN A 194 -14.20 4.22 -12.81
C GLN A 194 -13.70 2.77 -12.94
N SER A 195 -12.43 2.60 -13.34
CA SER A 195 -11.83 1.26 -13.45
C SER A 195 -11.50 0.71 -12.06
N GLN A 196 -11.05 1.58 -11.16
CA GLN A 196 -10.82 1.27 -9.75
C GLN A 196 -11.51 2.32 -8.89
N ARG A 197 -12.22 1.85 -7.86
CA ARG A 197 -12.95 2.69 -6.91
C ARG A 197 -11.96 3.55 -6.13
N TRP A 198 -11.96 4.86 -6.36
CA TRP A 198 -11.02 5.79 -5.73
C TRP A 198 -11.11 5.74 -4.20
N GLN A 199 -12.30 5.49 -3.66
CA GLN A 199 -12.57 5.32 -2.25
C GLN A 199 -11.80 4.15 -1.60
N ILE A 200 -11.49 3.09 -2.37
CA ILE A 200 -10.72 1.96 -1.87
C ILE A 200 -9.22 2.35 -1.79
N VAL A 201 -8.72 2.98 -2.85
CA VAL A 201 -7.32 3.42 -2.92
C VAL A 201 -7.02 4.55 -1.95
N TYR A 202 -8.03 5.35 -1.59
CA TYR A 202 -7.91 6.43 -0.62
C TYR A 202 -7.29 5.97 0.70
N ASN A 203 -7.54 4.74 1.17
CA ASN A 203 -6.94 4.22 2.40
C ASN A 203 -5.40 4.29 2.35
N MET A 204 -4.80 3.87 1.23
CA MET A 204 -3.35 3.88 1.05
C MET A 204 -2.81 5.30 0.84
N VAL A 205 -3.57 6.13 0.11
CA VAL A 205 -3.22 7.55 -0.11
C VAL A 205 -3.24 8.33 1.19
N MET A 206 -4.23 8.12 2.04
CA MET A 206 -4.37 8.74 3.36
C MET A 206 -3.18 8.44 4.27
N LEU A 207 -2.70 7.20 4.29
CA LEU A 207 -1.51 6.84 5.05
C LEU A 207 -0.25 7.58 4.56
N ARG A 208 -0.12 7.82 3.25
CA ARG A 208 0.97 8.66 2.71
C ARG A 208 0.80 10.12 3.09
N MET A 209 -0.41 10.66 3.03
CA MET A 209 -0.68 12.03 3.48
C MET A 209 -0.30 12.21 4.94
N ILE A 210 -0.69 11.27 5.81
CA ILE A 210 -0.27 11.25 7.22
C ILE A 210 1.24 11.14 7.37
N SER A 211 1.90 10.26 6.61
CA SER A 211 3.37 10.14 6.67
C SER A 211 4.05 11.47 6.31
N TYR A 212 3.56 12.16 5.28
CA TYR A 212 4.06 13.50 4.92
C TYR A 212 3.83 14.51 6.04
N VAL A 213 2.63 14.54 6.63
CA VAL A 213 2.28 15.43 7.76
C VAL A 213 3.26 15.22 8.92
N MET A 214 3.51 13.97 9.29
CA MET A 214 4.39 13.64 10.42
C MET A 214 5.86 13.98 10.12
N ASP A 215 6.34 13.65 8.93
CA ASP A 215 7.70 14.00 8.49
C ASP A 215 7.90 15.53 8.51
N TYR A 216 6.91 16.30 8.05
CA TYR A 216 6.98 17.76 8.03
C TYR A 216 6.90 18.38 9.44
N TYR A 217 6.02 17.84 10.28
CA TYR A 217 5.89 18.26 11.67
C TYR A 217 7.21 18.07 12.44
N TRP A 218 7.85 16.90 12.32
CA TRP A 218 9.13 16.64 12.99
C TRP A 218 10.27 17.46 12.42
N ALA A 219 10.31 17.71 11.11
CA ALA A 219 11.31 18.60 10.52
C ALA A 219 11.26 20.02 11.10
N ILE A 220 10.07 20.54 11.43
CA ILE A 220 9.94 21.84 12.09
C ILE A 220 10.21 21.76 13.59
N ARG A 221 9.75 20.69 14.27
CA ARG A 221 9.93 20.51 15.73
C ARG A 221 11.42 20.46 16.08
N ASP A 222 12.17 19.68 15.33
CA ASP A 222 13.57 19.35 15.63
C ASP A 222 14.54 20.42 15.09
N ARG A 223 14.04 21.55 14.58
CA ARG A 223 14.87 22.68 14.13
C ARG A 223 15.61 23.33 15.30
N PRO A 224 16.93 23.59 15.13
CA PRO A 224 17.72 24.26 16.16
C PRO A 224 17.24 25.71 16.40
N PRO A 225 17.37 26.23 17.64
CA PRO A 225 16.84 27.55 18.02
C PRO A 225 17.46 28.76 17.32
N SER A 226 18.65 28.62 16.72
CA SER A 226 19.48 29.74 16.23
C SER A 226 19.34 30.07 14.74
N THR A 227 18.34 29.52 14.05
CA THR A 227 18.06 29.87 12.64
C THR A 227 16.81 30.75 12.55
N PRO A 228 16.96 32.08 12.39
CA PRO A 228 15.86 32.94 11.99
C PRO A 228 15.18 32.39 10.74
N ARG A 229 13.85 32.46 10.67
CA ARG A 229 13.05 31.91 9.56
C ARG A 229 13.53 32.40 8.19
N GLY A 230 13.91 33.68 8.09
CA GLY A 230 14.49 34.26 6.87
C GLY A 230 15.95 33.89 6.59
N ALA A 231 16.75 33.56 7.62
CA ALA A 231 18.15 33.15 7.43
C ALA A 231 18.25 31.70 6.92
N SER A 232 17.31 30.82 7.29
CA SER A 232 17.24 29.47 6.71
C SER A 232 16.71 29.49 5.28
N GLU A 233 15.76 30.39 4.96
CA GLU A 233 15.30 30.59 3.57
C GLU A 233 16.42 31.18 2.71
N LEU A 234 17.16 32.19 3.19
CA LEU A 234 18.35 32.69 2.49
C LEU A 234 19.41 31.61 2.30
N LYS A 235 19.69 30.78 3.32
CA LYS A 235 20.69 29.71 3.22
C LYS A 235 20.24 28.56 2.31
N ASP A 236 18.94 28.30 2.25
CA ASP A 236 18.34 27.36 1.29
C ASP A 236 18.46 27.94 -0.14
N LEU A 237 18.25 29.25 -0.34
CA LEU A 237 18.40 29.95 -1.63
C LEU A 237 19.87 30.09 -2.07
N GLU A 238 20.80 30.38 -1.17
CA GLU A 238 22.24 30.38 -1.43
C GLU A 238 22.72 28.97 -1.82
N SER A 239 22.15 27.93 -1.20
CA SER A 239 22.39 26.56 -1.64
C SER A 239 21.82 26.26 -3.03
N ASP A 240 20.80 26.99 -3.50
CA ASP A 240 20.23 26.83 -4.85
C ASP A 240 21.18 27.38 -5.94
N GLU A 241 21.97 28.43 -5.66
CA GLU A 241 22.99 28.93 -6.59
C GLU A 241 24.20 27.97 -6.70
N GLU A 242 24.65 27.37 -5.59
CA GLU A 242 25.71 26.34 -5.63
C GLU A 242 25.23 24.97 -6.18
N ASP A 243 23.98 24.57 -5.93
CA ASP A 243 23.40 23.27 -6.31
C ASP A 243 22.88 23.24 -7.76
N SER A 244 22.63 24.40 -8.38
CA SER A 244 22.21 24.47 -9.79
C SER A 244 23.23 23.85 -10.77
N GLY A 245 24.48 23.64 -10.35
CA GLY A 245 25.49 22.84 -11.07
C GLY A 245 25.87 21.48 -10.45
N LYS A 246 25.55 21.20 -9.18
CA LYS A 246 25.97 19.98 -8.45
C LYS A 246 24.88 19.47 -7.49
N GLY A 247 23.98 18.64 -8.03
CA GLY A 247 22.81 18.06 -7.36
C GLY A 247 22.90 17.78 -5.85
N TYR A 248 21.84 18.18 -5.12
CA TYR A 248 21.62 17.97 -3.68
C TYR A 248 22.16 16.61 -3.20
N LYS A 249 23.11 16.66 -2.27
CA LYS A 249 23.63 15.47 -1.57
C LYS A 249 22.95 15.37 -0.19
N PRO A 250 21.90 14.54 -0.04
CA PRO A 250 21.38 14.18 1.28
C PRO A 250 22.50 13.71 2.20
N ALA A 251 22.39 14.04 3.49
CA ALA A 251 23.32 13.64 4.56
C ALA A 251 23.41 12.12 4.79
N SER A 252 22.74 11.30 3.97
CA SER A 252 22.86 9.84 4.04
C SER A 252 24.16 9.40 3.35
N PRO A 253 25.00 8.57 3.99
CA PRO A 253 26.15 7.95 3.34
C PRO A 253 25.69 7.26 2.04
N GLN A 254 26.54 7.27 1.01
CA GLN A 254 26.30 6.50 -0.20
C GLN A 254 26.03 5.03 0.18
N GLY A 255 24.79 4.55 -0.03
CA GLY A 255 24.37 3.21 0.39
C GLY A 255 23.67 3.11 1.77
N GLY A 256 23.30 4.24 2.40
CA GLY A 256 22.71 4.28 3.74
C GLY A 256 21.47 3.37 3.92
N ASP A 257 21.42 2.73 5.09
CA ASP A 257 20.32 1.87 5.57
C ASP A 257 18.97 2.56 5.43
N TYR A 258 17.93 1.81 5.06
CA TYR A 258 16.56 2.31 4.88
C TYR A 258 16.09 3.10 6.10
N LYS A 259 16.43 2.65 7.31
CA LYS A 259 16.09 3.32 8.57
C LYS A 259 16.61 4.75 8.65
N MET A 260 17.79 5.03 8.08
CA MET A 260 18.36 6.36 8.08
C MET A 260 17.57 7.29 7.15
N ARG A 261 17.22 6.82 5.96
CA ARG A 261 16.41 7.58 4.97
C ARG A 261 15.03 7.96 5.52
N VAL A 262 14.47 7.11 6.37
CA VAL A 262 13.19 7.37 7.05
C VAL A 262 13.34 8.43 8.15
N ARG A 263 14.42 8.37 8.95
CA ARG A 263 14.60 9.18 10.16
C ARG A 263 15.24 10.54 9.94
N THR A 264 15.96 10.73 8.84
CA THR A 264 16.63 11.99 8.54
C THR A 264 15.63 13.02 8.03
N ASN A 265 15.43 14.09 8.80
CA ASN A 265 14.61 15.23 8.39
C ASN A 265 15.21 15.92 7.17
N LEU A 266 14.35 16.42 6.28
CA LEU A 266 14.76 17.16 5.09
C LEU A 266 14.72 18.67 5.34
N PRO A 267 15.44 19.47 4.53
CA PRO A 267 15.23 20.92 4.47
C PRO A 267 13.77 21.27 4.14
N THR A 268 13.25 22.38 4.68
CA THR A 268 11.82 22.69 4.56
C THR A 268 11.35 22.92 3.14
N ARG A 269 12.23 23.39 2.25
CA ARG A 269 11.92 23.61 0.82
C ARG A 269 11.36 22.36 0.13
N PHE A 270 11.80 21.17 0.53
CA PHE A 270 11.30 19.91 -0.05
C PHE A 270 9.84 19.64 0.33
N TYR A 271 9.42 20.00 1.55
CA TYR A 271 8.03 19.87 1.96
C TYR A 271 7.15 20.91 1.26
N HIS A 272 7.63 22.15 1.08
CA HIS A 272 6.88 23.18 0.35
C HIS A 272 6.66 22.85 -1.14
N SER A 273 7.50 22.00 -1.75
CA SER A 273 7.34 21.59 -3.14
C SER A 273 6.06 20.76 -3.36
N THR A 274 5.07 21.34 -4.06
CA THR A 274 3.88 20.62 -4.51
C THR A 274 4.22 19.50 -5.48
N ALA A 275 5.21 19.67 -6.36
CA ALA A 275 5.62 18.64 -7.29
C ALA A 275 6.13 17.37 -6.59
N LEU A 276 6.97 17.53 -5.55
CA LEU A 276 7.46 16.39 -4.75
C LEU A 276 6.33 15.73 -3.97
N TYR A 277 5.46 16.52 -3.35
CA TYR A 277 4.30 15.99 -2.64
C TYR A 277 3.39 15.17 -3.56
N MET A 278 3.03 15.71 -4.72
CA MET A 278 2.17 15.00 -5.67
C MET A 278 2.84 13.76 -6.24
N ALA A 279 4.13 13.82 -6.61
CA ALA A 279 4.86 12.65 -7.10
C ALA A 279 4.99 11.54 -6.04
N TYR A 280 5.12 11.92 -4.76
CA TYR A 280 5.14 11.00 -3.63
C TYR A 280 3.78 10.30 -3.43
N ILE A 281 2.71 11.09 -3.31
CA ILE A 281 1.36 10.57 -3.07
C ILE A 281 0.93 9.68 -4.24
N LEU A 282 1.16 10.13 -5.48
CA LEU A 282 0.72 9.46 -6.70
C LEU A 282 1.78 8.51 -7.29
N TYR A 283 2.78 8.08 -6.50
CA TYR A 283 3.83 7.20 -6.99
C TYR A 283 3.26 5.87 -7.48
N ALA A 284 3.20 5.72 -8.81
CA ALA A 284 2.45 4.66 -9.49
C ALA A 284 2.82 3.24 -9.05
N PRO A 285 4.10 2.86 -8.90
CA PRO A 285 4.47 1.50 -8.52
C PRO A 285 3.91 1.03 -7.17
N LEU A 286 3.58 1.95 -6.27
CA LEU A 286 3.08 1.62 -4.93
C LEU A 286 1.63 2.08 -4.72
N TYR A 287 0.99 2.69 -5.73
CA TYR A 287 -0.23 3.48 -5.57
C TYR A 287 -1.44 2.69 -5.05
N VAL A 288 -1.72 1.53 -5.66
CA VAL A 288 -2.94 0.74 -5.34
C VAL A 288 -2.77 -0.08 -4.06
N ALA A 289 -1.66 -0.83 -3.95
CA ALA A 289 -1.47 -1.82 -2.89
C ALA A 289 0.01 -2.04 -2.52
N GLY A 290 0.81 -0.97 -2.50
CA GLY A 290 2.21 -1.04 -2.11
C GLY A 290 2.44 -0.74 -0.62
N PRO A 291 3.55 -1.23 -0.02
CA PRO A 291 3.96 -0.78 1.31
C PRO A 291 4.09 0.75 1.34
N ILE A 292 3.66 1.35 2.46
CA ILE A 292 3.73 2.80 2.64
C ILE A 292 5.20 3.22 2.80
N LEU A 293 5.69 3.96 1.81
CA LEU A 293 6.98 4.64 1.83
C LEU A 293 6.82 5.98 2.56
N THR A 294 7.78 6.41 3.37
CA THR A 294 7.73 7.75 3.99
C THR A 294 8.14 8.84 3.00
N PHE A 295 7.70 10.09 3.24
CA PHE A 295 8.04 11.20 2.35
C PHE A 295 9.56 11.44 2.34
N ASN A 296 10.19 11.42 3.52
CA ASN A 296 11.64 11.59 3.65
C ASN A 296 12.42 10.56 2.80
N ALA A 297 12.01 9.29 2.87
CA ALA A 297 12.64 8.23 2.11
C ALA A 297 12.41 8.40 0.60
N PHE A 298 11.19 8.75 0.17
CA PHE A 298 10.87 8.99 -1.24
C PHE A 298 11.72 10.10 -1.84
N VAL A 299 11.79 11.28 -1.20
CA VAL A 299 12.61 12.40 -1.70
C VAL A 299 14.07 11.98 -1.74
N THR A 300 14.57 11.27 -0.71
CA THR A 300 15.93 10.76 -0.73
C THR A 300 16.18 9.81 -1.91
N TYR A 301 15.22 8.96 -2.31
CA TYR A 301 15.36 8.11 -3.49
C TYR A 301 15.30 8.86 -4.82
N VAL A 302 14.61 10.00 -4.88
CA VAL A 302 14.63 10.89 -6.05
C VAL A 302 16.05 11.42 -6.28
N TYR A 303 16.70 11.93 -5.25
CA TYR A 303 18.03 12.56 -5.36
C TYR A 303 19.21 11.58 -5.24
N GLN A 304 19.06 10.52 -4.45
CA GLN A 304 20.06 9.47 -4.23
C GLN A 304 19.45 8.08 -4.50
N PRO A 305 19.60 7.54 -5.73
CA PRO A 305 19.11 6.21 -6.04
C PRO A 305 19.80 5.13 -5.19
N GLN A 306 19.07 4.06 -4.92
CA GLN A 306 19.56 2.94 -4.13
C GLN A 306 20.54 2.07 -4.93
N THR A 307 21.73 1.86 -4.40
CA THR A 307 22.79 1.02 -5.01
C THR A 307 23.14 -0.22 -4.18
N THR A 308 22.45 -0.44 -3.06
CA THR A 308 22.78 -1.49 -2.08
C THR A 308 22.53 -2.92 -2.58
N PHE A 309 21.66 -3.11 -3.57
CA PHE A 309 21.30 -4.44 -4.07
C PHE A 309 22.09 -4.79 -5.33
N SER A 310 22.84 -5.90 -5.26
CA SER A 310 23.50 -6.47 -6.44
C SER A 310 22.49 -7.15 -7.36
N VAL A 311 22.86 -7.27 -8.65
CA VAL A 311 22.05 -7.97 -9.67
C VAL A 311 21.69 -9.38 -9.20
N ARG A 312 22.64 -10.12 -8.59
CA ARG A 312 22.39 -11.45 -8.01
C ARG A 312 21.24 -11.45 -7.01
N LYS A 313 21.20 -10.47 -6.08
CA LYS A 313 20.11 -10.37 -5.10
C LYS A 313 18.78 -10.09 -5.78
N ILE A 314 18.76 -9.18 -6.76
CA ILE A 314 17.55 -8.84 -7.54
C ILE A 314 17.04 -10.07 -8.29
N SER A 315 17.91 -10.85 -8.93
CA SER A 315 17.53 -12.08 -9.63
C SER A 315 16.92 -13.13 -8.69
N ILE A 316 17.46 -13.28 -7.47
CA ILE A 316 16.86 -14.17 -6.45
C ILE A 316 15.45 -13.71 -6.08
N TYR A 317 15.22 -12.40 -5.89
CA TYR A 317 13.87 -11.89 -5.63
C TYR A 317 12.92 -12.08 -6.81
N ALA A 318 13.39 -11.93 -8.05
CA ALA A 318 12.59 -12.19 -9.24
C ALA A 318 12.20 -13.68 -9.34
N ILE A 319 13.15 -14.60 -9.11
CA ILE A 319 12.87 -16.05 -9.06
C ILE A 319 11.86 -16.37 -7.95
N ARG A 320 12.03 -15.79 -6.75
CA ARG A 320 11.07 -15.96 -5.65
C ARG A 320 9.67 -15.50 -6.03
N TRP A 321 9.54 -14.37 -6.72
CA TRP A 321 8.26 -13.88 -7.19
C TRP A 321 7.60 -14.82 -8.22
N VAL A 322 8.38 -15.36 -9.17
CA VAL A 322 7.88 -16.38 -10.12
C VAL A 322 7.45 -17.65 -9.39
N LEU A 323 8.22 -18.12 -8.41
CA LEU A 323 7.86 -19.26 -7.58
C LEU A 323 6.56 -18.99 -6.78
N CYS A 324 6.35 -17.78 -6.28
CA CYS A 324 5.08 -17.41 -5.64
C CYS A 324 3.90 -17.48 -6.61
N LEU A 325 4.03 -17.00 -7.85
CA LEU A 325 2.97 -17.11 -8.87
C LEU A 325 2.67 -18.58 -9.22
N PHE A 326 3.72 -19.39 -9.32
CA PHE A 326 3.60 -20.83 -9.54
C PHE A 326 2.86 -21.51 -8.38
N LEU A 327 3.24 -21.22 -7.14
CA LEU A 327 2.58 -21.73 -5.94
C LEU A 327 1.12 -21.27 -5.86
N MET A 328 0.81 -20.03 -6.23
CA MET A 328 -0.59 -19.56 -6.30
C MET A 328 -1.40 -20.32 -7.37
N SER A 329 -0.79 -20.66 -8.50
CA SER A 329 -1.44 -21.46 -9.54
C SER A 329 -1.70 -22.90 -9.07
N LEU A 330 -0.74 -23.50 -8.36
CA LEU A 330 -0.93 -24.81 -7.72
C LEU A 330 -2.03 -24.74 -6.66
N TYR A 331 -1.97 -23.76 -5.76
CA TYR A 331 -3.02 -23.54 -4.77
C TYR A 331 -4.40 -23.50 -5.42
N GLN A 332 -4.55 -22.80 -6.54
CA GLN A 332 -5.85 -22.69 -7.19
C GLN A 332 -6.36 -23.98 -7.86
N GLN A 333 -5.45 -24.89 -8.25
CA GLN A 333 -5.77 -26.19 -8.84
C GLN A 333 -6.01 -27.30 -7.81
N TYR A 334 -5.47 -27.15 -6.60
CA TYR A 334 -5.53 -28.17 -5.55
C TYR A 334 -6.37 -27.74 -4.33
N CYS A 335 -6.58 -26.45 -4.12
CA CYS A 335 -7.38 -25.90 -3.03
C CYS A 335 -8.48 -25.02 -3.62
N TRP A 336 -9.71 -25.54 -3.63
CA TRP A 336 -10.91 -24.84 -4.13
C TRP A 336 -11.58 -24.00 -3.04
N ALA A 337 -10.79 -23.34 -2.19
CA ALA A 337 -11.30 -22.69 -0.98
C ALA A 337 -12.26 -21.53 -1.25
N ASN A 338 -12.06 -20.76 -2.32
CA ASN A 338 -12.90 -19.61 -2.62
C ASN A 338 -14.27 -20.04 -3.14
N ILE A 339 -14.33 -21.01 -4.06
CA ILE A 339 -15.62 -21.52 -4.56
C ILE A 339 -16.37 -22.29 -3.47
N ILE A 340 -15.66 -22.98 -2.59
CA ILE A 340 -16.24 -23.63 -1.41
C ILE A 340 -16.93 -22.60 -0.50
N ALA A 341 -16.30 -21.45 -0.26
CA ALA A 341 -16.79 -20.44 0.67
C ALA A 341 -17.76 -19.43 0.07
N LYS A 342 -17.70 -19.18 -1.24
CA LYS A 342 -18.47 -18.13 -1.94
C LYS A 342 -19.38 -18.68 -3.04
N GLY A 343 -19.40 -19.99 -3.26
CA GLY A 343 -20.30 -20.63 -4.22
C GLY A 343 -21.77 -20.60 -3.78
N SER A 344 -22.66 -20.97 -4.69
CA SER A 344 -24.11 -21.04 -4.45
C SER A 344 -24.48 -21.88 -3.23
N ASP A 345 -23.75 -22.97 -3.02
CA ASP A 345 -23.99 -23.94 -1.94
C ASP A 345 -23.06 -23.73 -0.74
N SER A 346 -22.45 -22.55 -0.61
CA SER A 346 -21.43 -22.23 0.41
C SER A 346 -21.88 -22.55 1.83
N ALA A 347 -23.13 -22.22 2.21
CA ALA A 347 -23.66 -22.53 3.54
C ALA A 347 -23.65 -24.05 3.83
N GLN A 348 -24.04 -24.87 2.84
CA GLN A 348 -24.04 -26.33 2.97
C GLN A 348 -22.62 -26.91 2.93
N ASN A 349 -21.74 -26.31 2.11
CA ASN A 349 -20.33 -26.72 2.01
C ASN A 349 -19.61 -26.49 3.35
N LEU A 350 -19.84 -25.33 3.97
CA LEU A 350 -19.21 -24.93 5.23
C LEU A 350 -19.78 -25.68 6.44
N ALA A 351 -21.08 -25.99 6.45
CA ALA A 351 -21.74 -26.67 7.58
C ALA A 351 -21.20 -28.08 7.85
N GLY A 352 -20.73 -28.78 6.80
CA GLY A 352 -20.18 -30.14 6.92
C GLY A 352 -18.68 -30.18 7.26
N MET A 353 -18.01 -29.04 7.46
CA MET A 353 -16.56 -29.01 7.65
C MET A 353 -16.12 -29.29 9.07
N SER A 354 -14.97 -29.95 9.18
CA SER A 354 -14.22 -29.97 10.43
C SER A 354 -13.70 -28.56 10.78
N GLY A 355 -13.53 -28.28 12.08
CA GLY A 355 -12.99 -27.00 12.56
C GLY A 355 -11.69 -26.57 11.86
N PRO A 356 -10.68 -27.45 11.66
CA PRO A 356 -9.45 -27.11 10.93
C PRO A 356 -9.68 -26.67 9.48
N ASN A 357 -10.60 -27.33 8.76
CA ASN A 357 -10.94 -26.96 7.38
C ASN A 357 -11.61 -25.59 7.33
N LEU A 358 -12.48 -25.30 8.30
CA LEU A 358 -13.16 -24.02 8.41
C LEU A 358 -12.18 -22.88 8.76
N VAL A 359 -11.20 -23.12 9.63
CA VAL A 359 -10.11 -22.17 9.89
C VAL A 359 -9.27 -21.95 8.63
N PHE A 360 -8.91 -23.01 7.90
CA PHE A 360 -8.13 -22.87 6.67
C PHE A 360 -8.89 -22.07 5.62
N VAL A 361 -10.13 -22.46 5.29
CA VAL A 361 -10.97 -21.77 4.30
C VAL A 361 -11.20 -20.32 4.71
N SER A 362 -11.51 -20.06 5.99
CA SER A 362 -11.70 -18.69 6.47
C SER A 362 -10.43 -17.85 6.42
N LEU A 363 -9.24 -18.39 6.69
CA LEU A 363 -7.99 -17.63 6.55
C LEU A 363 -7.78 -17.16 5.11
N PHE A 364 -7.94 -18.06 4.14
CA PHE A 364 -7.72 -17.73 2.72
C PHE A 364 -8.84 -16.87 2.13
N VAL A 365 -10.07 -17.02 2.61
CA VAL A 365 -11.21 -16.18 2.20
C VAL A 365 -11.19 -14.82 2.91
N SER A 366 -10.72 -14.75 4.16
CA SER A 366 -10.58 -13.48 4.89
C SER A 366 -9.38 -12.67 4.40
N LEU A 367 -8.33 -13.31 3.89
CA LEU A 367 -7.26 -12.62 3.16
C LEU A 367 -7.76 -11.98 1.86
N THR A 368 -8.82 -12.51 1.24
CA THR A 368 -9.48 -11.93 0.06
C THR A 368 -10.64 -10.99 0.44
N ALA A 369 -11.27 -11.17 1.61
CA ALA A 369 -12.37 -10.36 2.14
C ALA A 369 -11.92 -9.17 3.02
N ALA A 370 -10.74 -9.19 3.65
CA ALA A 370 -10.19 -8.06 4.39
C ALA A 370 -9.85 -6.86 3.48
N THR A 371 -9.77 -7.10 2.17
CA THR A 371 -9.75 -6.06 1.12
C THR A 371 -11.09 -5.90 0.41
N ALA A 372 -12.00 -6.86 0.56
CA ALA A 372 -13.37 -6.87 0.03
C ALA A 372 -14.42 -6.88 1.16
N VAL A 373 -14.48 -5.80 1.95
CA VAL A 373 -15.70 -5.40 2.70
C VAL A 373 -16.76 -4.92 1.68
N GLN A 374 -17.05 -5.75 0.68
CA GLN A 374 -17.72 -5.33 -0.56
C GLN A 374 -19.18 -5.79 -0.67
N ASP A 375 -19.69 -6.63 0.23
CA ASP A 375 -21.08 -7.12 0.14
C ASP A 375 -21.85 -7.06 1.48
N LEU A 376 -21.51 -6.13 2.38
CA LEU A 376 -22.49 -5.76 3.40
C LEU A 376 -23.52 -4.84 2.75
N PRO A 377 -24.83 -5.15 2.83
CA PRO A 377 -25.85 -4.23 2.36
C PRO A 377 -25.66 -2.88 3.09
N PRO A 378 -25.98 -1.76 2.44
CA PRO A 378 -25.85 -0.44 3.07
C PRO A 378 -26.59 -0.46 4.42
N PHE A 379 -26.00 0.18 5.44
CA PHE A 379 -26.59 0.31 6.78
C PHE A 379 -28.04 0.84 6.77
N SER A 380 -28.49 1.44 5.66
CA SER A 380 -29.89 1.83 5.41
C SER A 380 -30.88 0.66 5.41
N HIS A 381 -30.44 -0.57 5.16
CA HIS A 381 -31.32 -1.75 5.21
C HIS A 381 -31.58 -2.27 6.63
N TYR A 382 -30.79 -1.87 7.63
CA TYR A 382 -30.99 -2.28 9.03
C TYR A 382 -31.92 -1.36 9.83
N PHE A 383 -32.33 -0.22 9.27
CA PHE A 383 -33.27 0.72 9.90
C PHE A 383 -34.62 0.82 9.17
N SER A 384 -34.93 -0.11 8.27
CA SER A 384 -36.22 -0.16 7.58
C SER A 384 -36.96 -1.47 7.87
N TYR A 385 -37.11 -1.81 9.15
CA TYR A 385 -38.18 -2.68 9.64
C TYR A 385 -38.51 -2.25 11.08
N GLY A 386 -39.70 -1.68 11.27
CA GLY A 386 -40.44 -1.61 12.54
C GLY A 386 -39.78 -0.86 13.68
#